data_AF-A0A1V8TYQ4-F1
#
_entry.id   AF-A0A1V8TYQ4-F1
#
_cell.length_a   1.000
_cell.length_b   1.000
_cell.length_c   1.000
_cell.angle_alpha   90.00
_cell.angle_beta   90.00
_cell.angle_gamma   90.00
#
_symmetry.space_group_name_H-M   'P 1'
#
loop_
_entity.id
_entity.type
_entity.pdbx_description
1 polymer ?
#
loop_
_entity_poly.entity_id
_entity_poly.type
_entity_poly.pdbx_seq_one_letter_code
_entity_poly.pdbx_strand_id
1 'polypeptide(L)'
;MVLAKSKNAVGLGNSLMNDRFGRGKSNMHKQKTTNNSQQAGEGAIKRRDQFGNEYITNAAKEADWVKMRSVTEQGALDEFLSTAELAGTDFTAEKMNNVKIVHTDQRNPYLLSSAEESGVVRKMNAQRSKLTVPRRPAWDANTTARELDEREKQSFLEWRRSLAELQEVEDLLMTPFERNLEVWRQLWRVIERADLVVQIVDARNPLEFR
;
A
#
# COMPACT_ATOMS: atom_id res chain seq x y z
N MET A 1 38.60 9.63 9.01
CA MET A 1 38.77 8.50 8.07
C MET A 1 37.54 8.44 7.18
N VAL A 2 37.71 8.56 5.87
CA VAL A 2 36.62 8.46 4.89
C VAL A 2 36.36 6.97 4.63
N LEU A 3 35.18 6.48 4.99
CA LEU A 3 34.75 5.10 4.72
C LEU A 3 34.50 4.92 3.22
N ALA A 4 35.01 3.82 2.66
CA ALA A 4 34.86 3.49 1.24
C ALA A 4 33.40 3.14 0.91
N LYS A 5 32.79 3.86 -0.04
CA LYS A 5 31.50 3.48 -0.64
C LYS A 5 31.67 2.16 -1.41
N SER A 6 30.84 1.16 -1.10
CA SER A 6 30.83 -0.10 -1.83
C SER A 6 30.36 0.13 -3.29
N LYS A 7 31.04 -0.50 -4.25
CA LYS A 7 30.75 -0.37 -5.70
C LYS A 7 29.52 -1.16 -6.16
N ASN A 8 28.88 -1.91 -5.27
CA ASN A 8 27.70 -2.74 -5.54
C ASN A 8 26.50 -2.24 -4.73
N ALA A 9 26.11 -0.98 -4.91
CA ALA A 9 24.81 -0.48 -4.50
C ALA A 9 23.77 -0.87 -5.56
N VAL A 10 23.53 -2.17 -5.71
CA VAL A 10 22.52 -2.68 -6.66
C VAL A 10 21.18 -2.66 -5.95
N GLY A 11 20.18 -1.99 -6.54
CA GLY A 11 18.85 -1.78 -5.97
C GLY A 11 18.19 -3.07 -5.50
N LEU A 12 18.25 -3.29 -4.18
CA LEU A 12 17.67 -4.46 -3.53
C LEU A 12 16.15 -4.44 -3.66
N GLY A 13 15.54 -3.25 -3.63
CA GLY A 13 14.09 -3.05 -3.72
C GLY A 13 13.48 -3.65 -4.98
N ASN A 14 13.97 -3.24 -6.14
CA ASN A 14 13.46 -3.72 -7.43
C ASN A 14 13.73 -5.22 -7.66
N SER A 15 14.83 -5.75 -7.12
CA SER A 15 15.18 -7.17 -7.22
C SER A 15 14.27 -8.04 -6.35
N LEU A 16 13.99 -7.63 -5.11
CA LEU A 16 13.11 -8.33 -4.18
C LEU A 16 11.64 -8.30 -4.63
N MET A 17 11.18 -7.19 -5.21
CA MET A 17 9.84 -7.08 -5.79
C MET A 17 9.68 -8.06 -6.96
N ASN A 18 10.65 -8.09 -7.88
CA ASN A 18 10.60 -8.99 -9.04
C ASN A 18 10.67 -10.48 -8.66
N ASP A 19 11.42 -10.86 -7.61
CA ASP A 19 11.56 -12.26 -7.20
C ASP A 19 10.31 -12.83 -6.50
N ARG A 20 9.52 -11.99 -5.80
CA ARG A 20 8.27 -12.42 -5.16
C ARG A 20 7.09 -12.48 -6.14
N PHE A 21 6.92 -11.46 -6.98
CA PHE A 21 5.83 -11.41 -7.98
C PHE A 21 6.15 -12.20 -9.26
N GLY A 22 7.42 -12.55 -9.50
CA GLY A 22 7.87 -13.30 -10.67
C GLY A 22 7.86 -14.82 -10.53
N ARG A 23 7.41 -15.38 -9.39
CA ARG A 23 7.57 -16.79 -8.99
C ARG A 23 6.70 -17.81 -9.76
N GLY A 24 6.48 -17.57 -11.06
CA GLY A 24 5.81 -18.47 -12.00
C GLY A 24 6.34 -18.40 -13.44
N LYS A 25 7.36 -17.60 -13.77
CA LYS A 25 7.93 -17.53 -15.13
C LYS A 25 9.26 -18.28 -15.20
N SER A 26 9.21 -19.53 -15.66
CA SER A 26 10.39 -20.31 -16.02
C SER A 26 11.26 -19.57 -17.05
N ASN A 27 12.54 -19.38 -16.74
CA ASN A 27 13.56 -18.70 -17.56
C ASN A 27 14.05 -19.51 -18.77
N MET A 28 13.22 -20.39 -19.36
CA MET A 28 13.71 -21.36 -20.35
C MET A 28 13.72 -20.86 -21.81
N HIS A 29 13.38 -19.58 -22.07
CA HIS A 29 13.43 -19.05 -23.43
C HIS A 29 13.76 -17.56 -23.47
N LYS A 30 14.98 -17.19 -23.06
CA LYS A 30 15.52 -15.84 -23.29
C LYS A 30 16.64 -15.91 -24.31
N GLN A 31 16.31 -16.27 -25.55
CA GLN A 31 17.20 -15.98 -26.67
C GLN A 31 17.14 -14.47 -26.93
N LYS A 32 18.23 -13.79 -26.56
CA LYS A 32 18.50 -12.39 -26.88
C LYS A 32 18.28 -12.15 -28.37
N THR A 33 17.33 -11.29 -28.70
CA THR A 33 17.40 -10.46 -29.91
C THR A 33 17.27 -9.03 -29.46
N THR A 34 18.42 -8.38 -29.38
CA THR A 34 18.56 -6.93 -29.44
C THR A 34 17.85 -6.46 -30.70
N ASN A 35 16.81 -5.64 -30.59
CA ASN A 35 16.54 -4.55 -31.52
C ASN A 35 15.43 -3.62 -31.00
N ASN A 36 15.85 -2.37 -30.84
CA ASN A 36 15.12 -1.12 -30.99
C ASN A 36 13.61 -1.23 -31.26
N SER A 37 12.78 -0.91 -30.27
CA SER A 37 11.49 -0.26 -30.50
C SER A 37 11.10 0.57 -29.29
N GLN A 38 11.47 1.85 -29.35
CA GLN A 38 10.70 2.90 -28.70
C GLN A 38 9.26 2.83 -29.24
N GLN A 39 8.27 3.07 -28.37
CA GLN A 39 6.82 3.03 -28.64
C GLN A 39 6.19 1.64 -28.82
N ALA A 40 5.99 0.94 -27.71
CA ALA A 40 4.78 0.17 -27.46
C ALA A 40 4.51 0.20 -25.95
N GLY A 41 3.25 0.42 -25.56
CA GLY A 41 2.85 0.54 -24.15
C GLY A 41 3.39 -0.59 -23.28
N GLU A 42 3.66 -0.24 -22.02
CA GLU A 42 4.29 -1.09 -21.00
C GLU A 42 3.80 -2.56 -21.08
N GLY A 43 4.72 -3.46 -21.47
CA GLY A 43 4.52 -4.91 -21.36
C GLY A 43 3.97 -5.65 -22.59
N ALA A 44 3.66 -4.98 -23.70
CA ALA A 44 3.18 -5.66 -24.92
C ALA A 44 4.33 -6.39 -25.66
N ILE A 45 4.17 -7.69 -25.91
CA ILE A 45 5.16 -8.50 -26.64
C ILE A 45 4.71 -8.61 -28.10
N LYS A 46 5.50 -8.06 -29.03
CA LYS A 46 5.34 -8.28 -30.47
C LYS A 46 5.81 -9.70 -30.82
N ARG A 47 4.92 -10.51 -31.38
CA ARG A 47 5.23 -11.87 -31.86
C ARG A 47 5.01 -11.96 -33.36
N ARG A 48 5.75 -12.87 -34.01
CA ARG A 48 5.64 -13.14 -35.45
C ARG A 48 5.19 -14.58 -35.66
N ASP A 49 4.22 -14.79 -36.55
CA ASP A 49 3.79 -16.14 -36.93
C ASP A 49 4.75 -16.79 -37.95
N GLN A 50 4.50 -18.06 -38.29
CA GLN A 50 5.27 -18.81 -39.29
C GLN A 50 5.08 -18.29 -40.72
N PHE A 51 4.05 -17.47 -40.96
CA PHE A 51 3.73 -16.86 -42.25
C PHE A 51 4.27 -15.42 -42.38
N GLY A 52 4.99 -14.94 -41.36
CA GLY A 52 5.64 -13.65 -41.35
C GLY A 52 4.78 -12.48 -40.88
N ASN A 53 3.53 -12.70 -40.45
CA ASN A 53 2.64 -11.67 -39.93
C ASN A 53 3.01 -11.33 -38.48
N GLU A 54 3.01 -10.04 -38.17
CA GLU A 54 3.30 -9.52 -36.83
C GLU A 54 1.99 -9.25 -36.08
N TYR A 55 1.89 -9.75 -34.84
CA TYR A 55 0.77 -9.47 -33.95
C TYR A 55 1.26 -9.09 -32.56
N ILE A 56 0.50 -8.21 -31.91
CA ILE A 56 0.81 -7.72 -30.56
C ILE A 56 0.06 -8.60 -29.57
N THR A 57 0.80 -9.27 -28.69
CA THR A 57 0.23 -9.93 -27.51
C THR A 57 0.31 -8.97 -26.33
N ASN A 58 -0.85 -8.61 -25.78
CA ASN A 58 -0.91 -7.83 -24.55
C ASN A 58 -0.30 -8.65 -23.40
N ALA A 59 0.34 -7.98 -22.45
CA ALA A 59 0.75 -8.64 -21.20
C ALA A 59 -0.45 -9.32 -20.54
N ALA A 60 -0.21 -10.40 -19.79
CA ALA A 60 -1.24 -11.02 -18.96
C ALA A 60 -1.77 -9.95 -17.99
N LYS A 61 -2.98 -9.45 -18.27
CA LYS A 61 -3.68 -8.53 -17.37
C LYS A 61 -4.13 -9.38 -16.19
N GLU A 62 -3.58 -9.12 -15.01
CA GLU A 62 -4.09 -9.74 -13.79
C GLU A 62 -5.58 -9.49 -13.68
N ALA A 63 -6.33 -10.52 -13.31
CA ALA A 63 -7.78 -10.45 -13.28
C ALA A 63 -8.23 -9.37 -12.30
N ASP A 64 -9.26 -8.59 -12.67
CA ASP A 64 -9.68 -7.41 -11.90
C ASP A 64 -10.13 -7.75 -10.45
N TRP A 65 -10.49 -9.01 -10.17
CA TRP A 65 -10.79 -9.48 -8.80
C TRP A 65 -9.56 -9.56 -7.89
N VAL A 66 -8.36 -9.74 -8.44
CA VAL A 66 -7.10 -9.77 -7.67
C VAL A 66 -6.77 -8.38 -7.13
N LYS A 67 -7.09 -7.33 -7.90
CA LYS A 67 -6.91 -5.92 -7.51
C LYS A 67 -7.82 -5.49 -6.36
N MET A 68 -8.95 -6.17 -6.20
CA MET A 68 -9.98 -5.86 -5.20
C MET A 68 -9.83 -6.65 -3.89
N ARG A 69 -8.69 -7.30 -3.68
CA ARG A 69 -8.45 -8.05 -2.45
C ARG A 69 -8.33 -7.07 -1.28
N SER A 70 -9.15 -7.28 -0.24
CA SER A 70 -9.04 -6.52 1.00
C SER A 70 -7.75 -6.86 1.72
N VAL A 71 -7.09 -5.85 2.27
CA VAL A 71 -5.84 -5.98 3.00
C VAL A 71 -5.90 -5.17 4.28
N THR A 72 -6.31 -5.82 5.36
CA THR A 72 -6.43 -5.21 6.70
C THR A 72 -5.19 -5.41 7.56
N GLU A 73 -4.43 -6.48 7.31
CA GLU A 73 -3.20 -6.82 8.03
C GLU A 73 -2.09 -7.21 7.03
N GLN A 74 -0.94 -6.56 7.15
CA GLN A 74 0.29 -6.90 6.42
C GLN A 74 1.42 -7.09 7.41
N GLY A 75 2.29 -8.07 7.15
CA GLY A 75 3.55 -8.16 7.88
C GLY A 75 4.41 -6.94 7.60
N ALA A 76 5.27 -6.54 8.54
CA ALA A 76 6.08 -5.32 8.46
C ALA A 76 6.89 -5.17 7.15
N LEU A 77 7.32 -6.29 6.56
CA LEU A 77 8.04 -6.30 5.28
C LEU A 77 7.11 -6.02 4.07
N ASP A 78 5.88 -6.53 4.09
CA ASP A 78 4.92 -6.35 3.00
C ASP A 78 4.33 -4.93 3.01
N GLU A 79 4.13 -4.38 4.21
CA GLU A 79 3.81 -2.97 4.40
C GLU A 79 4.93 -2.06 3.90
N PHE A 80 6.19 -2.41 4.20
CA PHE A 80 7.35 -1.66 3.72
C PHE A 80 7.44 -1.68 2.19
N LEU A 81 7.29 -2.86 1.57
CA LEU A 81 7.36 -3.01 0.11
C LEU A 81 6.21 -2.29 -0.60
N SER A 82 4.97 -2.40 -0.11
CA SER A 82 3.82 -1.70 -0.71
C SER A 82 3.93 -0.18 -0.57
N THR A 83 4.49 0.31 0.54
CA THR A 83 4.75 1.75 0.73
C THR A 83 5.85 2.24 -0.21
N ALA A 84 6.90 1.44 -0.39
CA ALA A 84 8.00 1.75 -1.32
C ALA A 84 7.54 1.77 -2.78
N GLU A 85 6.68 0.82 -3.17
CA GLU A 85 6.05 0.79 -4.50
C GLU A 85 5.20 2.02 -4.73
N LEU A 86 4.35 2.38 -3.76
CA LEU A 86 3.47 3.54 -3.88
C LEU A 86 4.27 4.87 -3.89
N ALA A 87 5.41 4.92 -3.20
CA ALA A 87 6.31 6.06 -3.20
C ALA A 87 7.24 6.13 -4.42
N GLY A 88 7.34 5.05 -5.22
CA GLY A 88 8.23 4.98 -6.39
C GLY A 88 9.72 5.10 -6.07
N THR A 89 10.15 4.73 -4.85
CA THR A 89 11.53 4.91 -4.40
C THR A 89 12.31 3.60 -4.38
N ASP A 90 13.52 3.60 -4.98
CA ASP A 90 14.48 2.49 -4.88
C ASP A 90 15.19 2.51 -3.51
N PHE A 91 15.18 1.36 -2.80
CA PHE A 91 15.72 1.26 -1.44
C PHE A 91 16.97 0.37 -1.32
N THR A 92 17.87 0.77 -0.42
CA THR A 92 19.01 0.00 0.09
C THR A 92 18.80 -0.30 1.58
N ALA A 93 18.50 -1.55 1.93
CA ALA A 93 18.24 -1.94 3.31
C ALA A 93 19.54 -2.21 4.09
N GLU A 94 19.86 -1.38 5.08
CA GLU A 94 20.78 -1.77 6.16
C GLU A 94 19.99 -2.51 7.24
N LYS A 95 20.42 -3.73 7.56
CA LYS A 95 19.74 -4.64 8.49
C LYS A 95 19.94 -4.14 9.93
N MET A 96 18.99 -3.38 10.48
CA MET A 96 18.95 -3.09 11.91
C MET A 96 18.19 -4.19 12.66
N ASN A 97 18.92 -4.92 13.51
CA ASN A 97 18.35 -5.92 14.41
C ASN A 97 17.59 -5.21 15.54
N ASN A 98 16.26 -5.25 15.50
CA ASN A 98 15.43 -4.68 16.56
C ASN A 98 15.14 -5.76 17.63
N VAL A 99 15.97 -5.82 18.67
CA VAL A 99 15.77 -6.71 19.83
C VAL A 99 14.79 -6.03 20.78
N LYS A 100 13.56 -6.55 20.88
CA LYS A 100 12.61 -6.15 21.93
C LYS A 100 12.74 -7.11 23.11
N ILE A 101 13.12 -6.58 24.27
CA ILE A 101 13.19 -7.31 25.53
C ILE A 101 11.75 -7.48 26.05
N VAL A 102 11.28 -8.71 26.17
CA VAL A 102 9.96 -9.03 26.73
C VAL A 102 10.10 -9.15 28.25
N HIS A 103 9.50 -8.21 28.99
CA HIS A 103 9.42 -8.29 30.44
C HIS A 103 8.34 -9.30 30.87
N THR A 104 8.66 -10.15 31.85
CA THR A 104 7.80 -11.21 32.39
C THR A 104 6.99 -10.72 33.61
N ASP A 105 6.37 -9.55 33.51
CA ASP A 105 5.48 -9.09 34.59
C ASP A 105 4.10 -9.74 34.45
N GLN A 106 3.60 -10.37 35.51
CA GLN A 106 2.31 -11.07 35.55
C GLN A 106 1.07 -10.13 35.56
N ARG A 107 1.23 -8.87 35.16
CA ARG A 107 0.12 -7.97 34.97
C ARG A 107 -0.32 -8.09 33.52
N ASN A 108 -1.56 -8.53 33.27
CA ASN A 108 -2.07 -8.66 31.91
C ASN A 108 -2.00 -7.26 31.23
N PRO A 109 -1.10 -7.03 30.26
CA PRO A 109 -0.90 -5.72 29.65
C PRO A 109 -2.14 -5.21 28.90
N TYR A 110 -3.07 -6.12 28.59
CA TYR A 110 -4.27 -5.85 27.83
C TYR A 110 -5.48 -5.47 28.69
N LEU A 111 -5.34 -5.45 30.02
CA LEU A 111 -6.40 -5.03 30.94
C LEU A 111 -6.02 -3.71 31.59
N LEU A 112 -6.59 -2.63 31.09
CA LEU A 112 -6.44 -1.30 31.66
C LEU A 112 -7.24 -1.20 32.97
N SER A 113 -6.70 -0.48 33.95
CA SER A 113 -7.50 -0.06 35.11
C SER A 113 -8.47 1.06 34.70
N SER A 114 -9.57 1.24 35.45
CA SER A 114 -10.57 2.29 35.15
C SER A 114 -9.99 3.71 35.04
N ALA A 115 -8.91 4.01 35.78
CA ALA A 115 -8.20 5.27 35.68
C ALA A 115 -7.37 5.39 34.38
N GLU A 116 -6.72 4.31 33.97
CA GLU A 116 -5.95 4.23 32.71
C GLU A 116 -6.90 4.28 31.50
N GLU A 117 -8.04 3.58 31.55
CA GLU A 117 -9.10 3.63 30.53
C GLU A 117 -9.58 5.06 30.30
N SER A 118 -9.87 5.79 31.38
CA SER A 118 -10.31 7.18 31.32
C SER A 118 -9.25 8.10 30.70
N GLY A 119 -7.96 7.78 30.90
CA GLY A 119 -6.85 8.48 30.27
C GLY A 119 -6.77 8.21 28.76
N VAL A 120 -6.88 6.94 28.36
CA VAL A 120 -6.88 6.52 26.95
C VAL A 120 -8.06 7.12 26.19
N VAL A 121 -9.26 7.10 26.76
CA VAL A 121 -10.46 7.70 26.14
C VAL A 121 -10.29 9.21 25.93
N ARG A 122 -9.66 9.93 26.86
CA ARG A 122 -9.36 11.36 26.68
C ARG A 122 -8.38 11.61 25.54
N LYS A 123 -7.31 10.80 25.44
CA LYS A 123 -6.36 10.89 24.32
C LYS A 123 -7.05 10.60 22.99
N MET A 124 -7.84 9.52 22.93
CA MET A 124 -8.61 9.16 21.74
C MET A 124 -9.56 10.29 21.31
N ASN A 125 -10.29 10.88 22.25
CA ASN A 125 -11.19 12.01 21.97
C ASN A 125 -10.45 13.26 21.50
N ALA A 126 -9.26 13.56 22.03
CA ALA A 126 -8.44 14.69 21.59
C ALA A 126 -7.94 14.53 20.15
N GLN A 127 -7.75 13.29 19.69
CA GLN A 127 -7.20 12.98 18.38
C GLN A 127 -8.23 12.52 17.34
N ARG A 128 -9.53 12.55 17.70
CA ARG A 128 -10.63 12.13 16.84
C ARG A 128 -10.65 12.83 15.47
N SER A 129 -10.19 14.07 15.39
CA SER A 129 -10.11 14.83 14.13
C SER A 129 -9.04 14.35 13.17
N LYS A 130 -8.00 13.65 13.66
CA LYS A 130 -6.92 13.09 12.84
C LYS A 130 -7.25 11.70 12.31
N LEU A 131 -8.11 10.95 13.01
CA LEU A 131 -8.63 9.64 12.59
C LEU A 131 -9.74 9.79 11.52
N THR A 132 -9.34 10.26 10.33
CA THR A 132 -10.26 10.45 9.20
C THR A 132 -10.02 9.40 8.12
N VAL A 133 -10.99 9.20 7.24
CA VAL A 133 -10.84 8.39 6.01
C VAL A 133 -10.11 9.19 4.93
N PRO A 134 -9.37 8.54 4.00
CA PRO A 134 -8.67 9.25 2.95
C PRO A 134 -9.70 9.96 2.06
N ARG A 135 -9.50 11.25 1.84
CA ARG A 135 -10.38 12.07 0.99
C ARG A 135 -9.86 12.02 -0.44
N ARG A 136 -10.77 11.92 -1.40
CA ARG A 136 -10.38 11.95 -2.80
C ARG A 136 -9.86 13.37 -3.16
N PRO A 137 -8.70 13.49 -3.82
CA PRO A 137 -8.24 14.76 -4.36
C PRO A 137 -9.25 15.35 -5.35
N ALA A 138 -9.32 16.68 -5.40
CA ALA A 138 -10.13 17.37 -6.41
C ALA A 138 -9.61 17.04 -7.82
N TRP A 139 -10.53 16.81 -8.74
CA TRP A 139 -10.22 16.51 -10.14
C TRP A 139 -11.17 17.30 -11.05
N ASP A 140 -10.62 17.75 -12.17
CA ASP A 140 -11.36 18.50 -13.18
C ASP A 140 -11.38 17.72 -14.50
N ALA A 141 -12.28 18.09 -15.42
CA ALA A 141 -12.37 17.47 -16.75
C ALA A 141 -11.06 17.53 -17.57
N ASN A 142 -10.18 18.48 -17.25
CA ASN A 142 -8.86 18.62 -17.88
C ASN A 142 -7.78 17.68 -17.27
N THR A 143 -8.06 17.03 -16.15
CA THR A 143 -7.10 16.14 -15.47
C THR A 143 -6.96 14.84 -16.24
N THR A 144 -5.74 14.45 -16.58
CA THR A 144 -5.51 13.18 -17.28
C THR A 144 -5.67 11.99 -16.33
N ALA A 145 -6.04 10.82 -16.86
CA ALA A 145 -6.21 9.61 -16.05
C ALA A 145 -4.94 9.24 -15.25
N ARG A 146 -3.75 9.47 -15.82
CA ARG A 146 -2.46 9.21 -15.16
C ARG A 146 -2.20 10.20 -14.02
N GLU A 147 -2.44 11.47 -14.27
CA GLU A 147 -2.26 12.54 -13.27
C GLU A 147 -3.22 12.35 -12.08
N LEU A 148 -4.46 11.92 -12.35
CA LEU A 148 -5.41 11.58 -11.30
C LEU A 148 -4.95 10.36 -10.48
N ASP A 149 -4.45 9.31 -11.15
CA ASP A 149 -3.90 8.13 -10.48
C ASP A 149 -2.73 8.47 -9.55
N GLU A 150 -1.81 9.32 -10.01
CA GLU A 150 -0.67 9.82 -9.21
C GLU A 150 -1.13 10.64 -8.01
N ARG A 151 -2.09 11.56 -8.19
CA ARG A 151 -2.65 12.36 -7.09
C ARG A 151 -3.37 11.49 -6.06
N GLU A 152 -4.17 10.53 -6.51
CA GLU A 152 -4.89 9.61 -5.62
C GLU A 152 -3.91 8.75 -4.81
N LYS A 153 -2.86 8.22 -5.45
CA LYS A 153 -1.77 7.50 -4.77
C LYS A 153 -1.07 8.38 -3.74
N GLN A 154 -0.68 9.59 -4.11
CA GLN A 154 0.02 10.51 -3.21
C GLN A 154 -0.84 10.87 -1.99
N SER A 155 -2.11 11.23 -2.22
CA SER A 155 -3.03 11.56 -1.13
C SER A 155 -3.24 10.37 -0.18
N PHE A 156 -3.35 9.16 -0.72
CA PHE A 156 -3.45 7.94 0.08
C PHE A 156 -2.17 7.66 0.89
N LEU A 157 -0.99 7.92 0.33
CA LEU A 157 0.29 7.81 1.03
C LEU A 157 0.37 8.78 2.21
N GLU A 158 0.01 10.04 1.98
CA GLU A 158 0.01 11.09 3.00
C GLU A 158 -0.95 10.75 4.13
N TRP A 159 -2.14 10.25 3.79
CA TRP A 159 -3.08 9.72 4.77
C TRP A 159 -2.49 8.58 5.60
N ARG A 160 -1.87 7.56 4.97
CA ARG A 160 -1.20 6.46 5.69
C ARG A 160 -0.08 6.96 6.61
N ARG A 161 0.71 7.94 6.17
CA ARG A 161 1.76 8.56 7.00
C ARG A 161 1.18 9.26 8.22
N SER A 162 0.06 9.97 8.07
CA SER A 162 -0.60 10.63 9.19
C SER A 162 -1.09 9.64 10.26
N LEU A 163 -1.54 8.45 9.83
CA LEU A 163 -1.92 7.37 10.74
C LEU A 163 -0.72 6.72 11.43
N ALA A 164 0.38 6.50 10.70
CA ALA A 164 1.62 5.98 11.27
C ALA A 164 2.19 6.94 12.34
N GLU A 165 2.16 8.24 12.07
CA GLU A 165 2.58 9.27 13.04
C GLU A 165 1.73 9.24 14.32
N LEU A 166 0.41 9.04 14.20
CA LEU A 166 -0.47 8.88 15.37
C LEU A 166 -0.11 7.65 16.21
N GLN A 167 0.18 6.53 15.55
CA GLN A 167 0.53 5.29 16.23
C GLN A 167 1.89 5.39 16.93
N GLU A 168 2.88 6.06 16.33
CA GLU A 168 4.21 6.24 16.91
C GLU A 168 4.23 7.24 18.08
N VAL A 169 3.51 8.37 17.96
CA VAL A 169 3.58 9.46 18.94
C VAL A 169 2.79 9.14 20.22
N GLU A 170 1.67 8.41 20.10
CA GLU A 170 0.69 8.33 21.20
C GLU A 170 0.51 6.92 21.76
N ASP A 171 1.24 5.95 21.20
CA ASP A 171 1.17 4.52 21.55
C ASP A 171 -0.28 3.99 21.50
N LEU A 172 -1.09 4.53 20.58
CA LEU A 172 -2.46 4.10 20.37
C LEU A 172 -2.48 2.91 19.41
N LEU A 173 -3.06 1.80 19.87
CA LEU A 173 -3.36 0.68 18.99
C LEU A 173 -4.56 1.04 18.11
N MET A 174 -4.31 1.21 16.81
CA MET A 174 -5.38 1.43 15.85
C MET A 174 -6.09 0.14 15.47
N THR A 175 -7.39 0.24 15.24
CA THR A 175 -8.17 -0.84 14.61
C THR A 175 -7.62 -1.13 13.21
N PRO A 176 -7.55 -2.41 12.80
CA PRO A 176 -7.17 -2.75 11.44
C PRO A 176 -8.01 -1.99 10.41
N PHE A 177 -7.35 -1.42 9.40
CA PHE A 177 -7.99 -0.62 8.37
C PHE A 177 -7.54 -1.09 6.98
N GLU A 178 -8.33 -0.75 5.97
CA GLU A 178 -8.05 -1.13 4.60
C GLU A 178 -6.82 -0.40 4.04
N ARG A 179 -5.80 -1.14 3.64
CA ARG A 179 -4.56 -0.61 3.05
C ARG A 179 -4.57 -0.61 1.52
N ASN A 180 -5.56 -1.22 0.88
CA ASN A 180 -5.69 -1.23 -0.57
C ASN A 180 -6.44 0.01 -1.10
N LEU A 181 -5.74 0.82 -1.91
CA LEU A 181 -6.30 2.01 -2.56
C LEU A 181 -7.51 1.69 -3.46
N GLU A 182 -7.54 0.52 -4.10
CA GLU A 182 -8.64 0.17 -5.01
C GLU A 182 -9.98 0.02 -4.29
N VAL A 183 -9.97 -0.41 -3.02
CA VAL A 183 -11.17 -0.46 -2.18
C VAL A 183 -11.64 0.96 -1.84
N TRP A 184 -10.73 1.85 -1.47
CA TRP A 184 -11.03 3.27 -1.23
C TRP A 184 -11.56 3.98 -2.48
N ARG A 185 -11.06 3.64 -3.67
CA ARG A 185 -11.59 4.13 -4.95
C ARG A 185 -13.05 3.75 -5.15
N GLN A 186 -13.45 2.54 -4.76
CA GLN A 186 -14.87 2.17 -4.83
C GLN A 186 -15.71 3.02 -3.87
N LEU A 187 -15.23 3.23 -2.64
CA LEU A 187 -15.93 4.09 -1.69
C LEU A 187 -16.11 5.50 -2.24
N TRP A 188 -15.05 6.10 -2.79
CA TRP A 188 -15.13 7.44 -3.38
C TRP A 188 -16.14 7.51 -4.52
N ARG A 189 -16.12 6.55 -5.46
CA ARG A 189 -17.08 6.49 -6.57
C ARG A 189 -18.53 6.36 -6.11
N VAL A 190 -18.76 5.61 -5.03
CA VAL A 190 -20.10 5.44 -4.46
C VAL A 190 -20.56 6.73 -3.79
N ILE A 191 -19.73 7.34 -2.93
CA ILE A 191 -20.07 8.57 -2.22
C ILE A 191 -20.32 9.73 -3.20
N GLU A 192 -19.53 9.84 -4.26
CA GLU A 192 -19.71 10.90 -5.27
C GLU A 192 -21.04 10.82 -6.03
N ARG A 193 -21.61 9.63 -6.15
CA ARG A 193 -22.87 9.38 -6.87
C ARG A 193 -24.07 9.25 -5.94
N ALA A 194 -23.85 9.20 -4.63
CA ALA A 194 -24.90 8.97 -3.65
C ALA A 194 -25.44 10.30 -3.13
N ASP A 195 -26.76 10.47 -3.21
CA ASP A 195 -27.44 11.60 -2.56
C ASP A 195 -27.56 11.40 -1.04
N LEU A 196 -27.58 10.15 -0.58
CA LEU A 196 -27.72 9.77 0.82
C LEU A 196 -26.78 8.62 1.17
N VAL A 197 -26.03 8.77 2.27
CA VAL A 197 -25.14 7.75 2.82
C VAL A 197 -25.72 7.23 4.13
N VAL A 198 -25.94 5.91 4.23
CA VAL A 198 -26.40 5.24 5.45
C VAL A 198 -25.28 4.37 6.02
N GLN A 199 -25.01 4.52 7.31
CA GLN A 199 -24.06 3.69 8.04
C GLN A 199 -24.83 2.58 8.77
N ILE A 200 -24.50 1.32 8.44
CA ILE A 200 -25.06 0.15 9.13
C ILE A 200 -24.14 -0.17 10.31
N VAL A 201 -24.72 -0.31 11.48
CA VAL A 201 -24.02 -0.45 12.76
C VAL A 201 -24.46 -1.73 13.47
N ASP A 202 -23.52 -2.42 14.11
CA ASP A 202 -23.82 -3.56 14.98
C ASP A 202 -24.45 -3.08 16.29
N ALA A 203 -25.63 -3.61 16.62
CA ALA A 203 -26.38 -3.24 17.83
C ALA A 203 -25.68 -3.63 19.15
N ARG A 204 -24.69 -4.53 19.12
CA ARG A 204 -23.94 -4.96 20.30
C ARG A 204 -22.98 -3.89 20.83
N ASN A 205 -22.36 -3.13 19.94
CA ASN A 205 -21.51 -2.00 20.32
C ASN A 205 -21.64 -0.83 19.34
N PRO A 206 -22.77 -0.10 19.36
CA PRO A 206 -23.07 0.87 18.32
C PRO A 206 -22.19 2.13 18.35
N LEU A 207 -21.49 2.38 19.46
CA LEU A 207 -20.62 3.54 19.60
C LEU A 207 -19.25 3.31 18.95
N GLU A 208 -18.80 2.07 18.83
CA GLU A 208 -17.53 1.71 18.19
C GLU A 208 -17.61 1.82 16.67
N PHE A 209 -18.77 1.52 16.09
CA PHE A 209 -18.99 1.53 14.64
C PHE A 209 -19.64 2.83 14.12
N ARG A 210 -19.77 3.88 14.95
CA ARG A 210 -20.36 5.18 14.57
C ARG A 210 -19.30 6.23 14.25
#